data_AF-A0A6L3MS15-F1
#
_entry.id   AF-A0A6L3MS15-F1
#
_cell.length_a   1.000
_cell.length_b   1.000
_cell.length_c   1.000
_cell.angle_alpha   90.00
_cell.angle_beta   90.00
_cell.angle_gamma   90.00
#
_symmetry.space_group_name_H-M   'P 1'
#
loop_
_entity.id
_entity.type
_entity.pdbx_description
1 polymer ?
#
loop_
_entity_poly.entity_id
_entity_poly.type
_entity_poly.pdbx_seq_one_letter_code
_entity_poly.pdbx_strand_id
1 'polypeptide(L)'
;ACRNVVLRADRALAEARFSPLADAQGANWLRRPYFRSAIAEPGRVQVTRPYLSINEAQPCVTLSVAVRIGDAQHVLCGDIDWIDEETDDA
;
A
#
# COMPACT_ATOMS: atom_id res chain seq x y z
N ALA A 1 -1.06 -20.12 1.25
CA ALA A 1 -1.57 -19.05 0.36
C ALA A 1 -1.16 -17.71 0.96
N CYS A 2 -0.59 -16.78 0.18
CA CYS A 2 -0.38 -15.41 0.65
C CYS A 2 -1.74 -14.80 0.96
N ARG A 3 -2.02 -14.59 2.24
CA ARG A 3 -3.19 -13.83 2.71
C ARG A 3 -2.70 -12.43 3.04
N ASN A 4 -3.33 -11.42 2.46
CA ASN A 4 -3.16 -10.04 2.89
C ASN A 4 -4.33 -9.65 3.80
N VAL A 5 -4.05 -8.78 4.77
CA VAL A 5 -5.06 -8.15 5.61
C VAL A 5 -5.01 -6.67 5.29
N VAL A 6 -6.17 -6.09 4.98
CA VAL A 6 -6.30 -4.66 4.67
C VAL A 6 -6.94 -4.00 5.87
N LEU A 7 -6.29 -2.99 6.43
CA LEU A 7 -6.86 -2.09 7.43
C LEU A 7 -7.29 -0.81 6.71
N ARG A 8 -8.56 -0.43 6.84
CA ARG A 8 -9.10 0.82 6.30
C ARG A 8 -9.36 1.76 7.47
N ALA A 9 -8.42 2.69 7.71
CA ALA A 9 -8.68 3.83 8.56
C ALA A 9 -9.21 4.98 7.67
N ASP A 10 -10.26 5.64 8.13
CA ASP A 10 -10.67 7.01 7.76
C ASP A 10 -11.37 7.24 6.39
N ARG A 11 -11.05 6.51 5.31
CA ARG A 11 -11.68 6.73 3.98
C ARG A 11 -12.93 5.91 3.64
N ALA A 12 -13.27 4.91 4.47
CA ALA A 12 -14.35 3.97 4.18
C ALA A 12 -15.75 4.61 3.97
N LEU A 13 -15.97 5.84 4.46
CA LEU A 13 -17.26 6.51 4.38
C LEU A 13 -17.54 7.17 3.01
N ALA A 14 -16.51 7.64 2.30
CA ALA A 14 -16.68 8.38 1.04
C ALA A 14 -16.76 7.48 -0.21
N GLU A 15 -16.16 6.27 -0.15
CA GLU A 15 -15.90 5.40 -1.31
C GLU A 15 -16.84 4.18 -1.42
N ALA A 16 -17.92 4.13 -0.65
CA ALA A 16 -18.85 2.98 -0.61
C ALA A 16 -19.42 2.58 -2.00
N ARG A 17 -19.35 3.47 -3.00
CA ARG A 17 -19.78 3.24 -4.39
C ARG A 17 -18.92 2.21 -5.15
N PHE A 18 -17.68 1.95 -4.73
CA PHE A 18 -16.75 1.00 -5.38
C PHE A 18 -16.27 -0.12 -4.45
N SER A 19 -17.01 -0.40 -3.37
CA SER A 19 -16.64 -1.35 -2.31
C SER A 19 -16.09 -2.71 -2.78
N PRO A 20 -16.62 -3.37 -3.84
CA PRO A 20 -16.05 -4.64 -4.32
C PRO A 20 -14.67 -4.52 -4.97
N LEU A 21 -14.35 -3.39 -5.61
CA LEU A 21 -13.03 -3.13 -6.20
C LEU A 21 -12.02 -2.70 -5.13
N ALA A 22 -12.51 -2.16 -4.01
CA ALA A 22 -11.69 -1.80 -2.85
C ALA A 22 -11.33 -3.02 -1.98
N ASP A 23 -11.99 -4.17 -2.18
CA ASP A 23 -11.65 -5.41 -1.49
C ASP A 23 -10.44 -6.08 -2.14
N ALA A 24 -9.29 -5.94 -1.48
CA ALA A 24 -8.07 -6.58 -1.91
C ALA A 24 -7.81 -7.92 -1.21
N GLN A 25 -8.76 -8.49 -0.46
CA GLN A 25 -8.58 -9.79 0.20
C GLN A 25 -8.23 -10.88 -0.81
N GLY A 26 -7.11 -11.57 -0.59
CA GLY A 26 -6.60 -12.60 -1.51
C GLY A 26 -5.79 -12.07 -2.68
N ALA A 27 -5.56 -10.75 -2.77
CA ALA A 27 -4.67 -10.18 -3.77
C ALA A 27 -3.23 -10.67 -3.59
N ASN A 28 -2.56 -10.91 -4.72
CA ASN A 28 -1.17 -11.35 -4.73
C ASN A 28 -0.20 -10.18 -4.97
N TRP A 29 0.52 -9.80 -3.91
CA TRP A 29 1.47 -8.69 -3.92
C TRP A 29 2.90 -9.09 -4.32
N LEU A 30 3.17 -10.38 -4.59
CA LEU A 30 4.53 -10.89 -4.88
C LEU A 30 5.20 -10.23 -6.10
N ARG A 31 4.40 -9.70 -7.03
CA ARG A 31 4.91 -9.02 -8.24
C ARG A 31 5.20 -7.54 -8.02
N ARG A 32 4.77 -6.94 -6.90
CA ARG A 32 4.97 -5.51 -6.65
C ARG A 32 6.41 -5.23 -6.25
N PRO A 33 7.08 -4.22 -6.86
CA PRO A 33 8.46 -3.89 -6.53
C PRO A 33 8.68 -3.60 -5.04
N TYR A 34 7.82 -2.78 -4.42
CA TYR A 34 7.91 -2.45 -2.99
C TYR A 34 7.84 -3.68 -2.09
N PHE A 35 6.97 -4.65 -2.41
CA PHE A 35 6.87 -5.90 -1.67
C PHE A 35 8.15 -6.74 -1.78
N ARG A 36 8.70 -6.87 -2.99
CA ARG A 36 9.94 -7.62 -3.24
C ARG A 36 11.14 -6.97 -2.54
N SER A 37 11.24 -5.64 -2.59
CA SER A 37 12.29 -4.89 -1.89
C SER A 37 12.22 -5.08 -0.37
N ALA A 38 11.02 -5.05 0.21
CA ALA A 38 10.84 -5.26 1.64
C ALA A 38 11.27 -6.68 2.06
N ILE A 39 10.94 -7.71 1.27
CA ILE A 39 11.39 -9.09 1.54
C ILE A 39 12.90 -9.24 1.41
N ALA A 40 13.52 -8.56 0.44
CA ALA A 40 14.96 -8.65 0.20
C ALA A 40 15.78 -8.04 1.35
N GLU A 41 15.22 -7.04 2.05
CA GLU A 41 15.89 -6.33 3.15
C GLU A 41 14.98 -6.22 4.39
N PRO A 42 14.79 -7.31 5.15
CA PRO A 42 13.93 -7.32 6.33
C PRO A 42 14.35 -6.29 7.40
N GLY A 43 13.36 -5.65 8.02
CA GLY A 43 13.57 -4.60 9.02
C GLY A 43 13.93 -3.21 8.47
N ARG A 44 14.22 -3.08 7.17
CA ARG A 44 14.43 -1.78 6.51
C ARG A 44 13.15 -1.29 5.86
N VAL A 45 12.81 -0.02 6.11
CA VAL A 45 11.69 0.65 5.43
C VAL A 45 12.10 0.96 4.00
N GLN A 46 11.28 0.50 3.05
CA GLN A 46 11.37 0.79 1.63
C GLN A 46 10.32 1.84 1.26
N VAL A 47 10.70 2.78 0.41
CA VAL A 47 9.85 3.89 -0.03
C VAL A 47 9.85 3.92 -1.55
N THR A 48 8.66 3.97 -2.16
CA THR A 48 8.56 4.13 -3.62
C THR A 48 8.80 5.57 -4.04
N ARG A 49 9.02 5.79 -5.34
CA ARG A 49 8.74 7.10 -5.94
C ARG A 49 7.22 7.35 -5.94
N PRO A 50 6.76 8.60 -6.03
CA PRO A 50 5.34 8.90 -6.24
C PRO A 50 4.78 8.15 -7.45
N TYR A 51 3.58 7.59 -7.32
CA TYR A 51 2.88 6.91 -8.39
C TYR A 51 1.36 6.96 -8.17
N LEU A 52 0.58 6.69 -9.21
CA LEU A 52 -0.88 6.63 -9.09
C LEU A 52 -1.31 5.36 -8.34
N SER A 53 -1.98 5.53 -7.20
CA SER A 53 -2.54 4.44 -6.41
C SER A 53 -3.60 3.68 -7.22
N ILE A 54 -3.46 2.36 -7.28
CA ILE A 54 -4.45 1.49 -7.93
C ILE A 54 -5.70 1.33 -7.05
N ASN A 55 -5.56 1.44 -5.74
CA ASN A 55 -6.66 1.25 -4.82
C ASN A 55 -7.49 2.54 -4.65
N GLU A 56 -6.85 3.70 -4.74
CA GLU A 56 -7.44 4.99 -4.35
C GLU A 56 -7.55 5.97 -5.51
N ALA A 57 -6.95 5.67 -6.67
CA ALA A 57 -6.93 6.53 -7.84
C ALA A 57 -6.40 7.97 -7.56
N GLN A 58 -5.52 8.11 -6.56
CA GLN A 58 -4.82 9.33 -6.19
C GLN A 58 -3.31 9.08 -6.19
N PRO A 59 -2.46 10.10 -6.44
CA PRO A 59 -1.03 9.96 -6.29
C PRO A 59 -0.66 9.58 -4.85
N CYS A 60 0.23 8.61 -4.70
CA CYS A 60 0.71 8.19 -3.39
C CYS A 60 2.19 7.78 -3.43
N VAL A 61 2.75 7.67 -2.24
CA VAL A 61 4.00 6.96 -1.98
C VAL A 61 3.69 5.77 -1.07
N THR A 62 4.17 4.58 -1.43
CA THR A 62 4.01 3.39 -0.60
C THR A 62 5.24 3.20 0.28
N LEU A 63 5.00 3.10 1.58
CA LEU A 63 5.94 2.56 2.56
C LEU A 63 5.75 1.05 2.65
N SER A 64 6.85 0.29 2.71
CA SER A 64 6.80 -1.14 2.98
C SER A 64 7.97 -1.62 3.83
N VAL A 65 7.71 -2.57 4.73
CA VAL A 65 8.74 -3.18 5.58
C VAL A 65 8.40 -4.65 5.84
N ALA A 66 9.38 -5.53 5.70
CA ALA A 66 9.21 -6.92 6.11
C ALA A 66 9.52 -7.06 7.61
N VAL A 67 8.58 -7.67 8.33
CA VAL A 67 8.63 -7.90 9.77
C VAL A 67 8.39 -9.37 10.08
N ARG A 68 8.98 -9.85 11.18
CA ARG A 68 8.75 -11.19 11.71
C ARG A 68 7.63 -11.12 12.75
N ILE A 69 6.58 -11.91 12.59
CA ILE A 69 5.52 -12.07 13.59
C ILE A 69 5.41 -13.56 13.88
N GLY A 70 5.83 -13.96 15.08
CA GLY A 70 6.00 -15.36 15.44
C GLY A 70 6.92 -16.08 14.44
N ASP A 71 6.45 -17.19 13.89
CA ASP A 71 7.22 -18.00 12.94
C ASP A 71 6.97 -17.68 11.46
N ALA A 72 6.34 -16.55 11.15
CA ALA A 72 6.10 -16.11 9.78
C ALA A 72 6.66 -14.71 9.48
N GLN A 73 7.14 -14.53 8.24
CA GLN A 73 7.50 -13.22 7.71
C GLN A 73 6.27 -12.59 7.06
N HIS A 74 6.04 -11.33 7.39
CA HIS A 74 4.96 -10.51 6.86
C HIS A 74 5.55 -9.25 6.25
N VAL A 75 4.83 -8.64 5.30
CA VAL A 75 5.17 -7.30 4.80
C VAL A 75 4.03 -6.39 5.22
N LEU A 76 4.35 -5.36 5.99
CA LEU A 76 3.44 -4.27 6.27
C LEU A 76 3.61 -3.22 5.18
N CYS A 77 2.51 -2.81 4.56
CA CYS A 77 2.46 -1.73 3.58
C CYS A 77 1.52 -0.63 4.05
N GLY A 78 1.84 0.62 3.74
CA GLY A 78 0.97 1.76 3.93
C GLY A 78 1.20 2.80 2.84
N ASP A 79 0.13 3.39 2.36
CA ASP A 79 0.18 4.45 1.34
C ASP A 79 0.06 5.82 2.03
N ILE A 80 0.84 6.78 1.56
CA ILE A 80 0.78 8.20 1.95
C ILE A 80 0.34 8.98 0.72
N ASP A 81 -0.69 9.81 0.87
CA ASP A 81 -1.13 10.73 -0.18
C ASP A 81 0.01 11.64 -0.59
N TRP A 82 0.26 11.72 -1.90
CA TRP A 82 1.30 12.56 -2.45
C TRP A 82 0.66 13.79 -3.11
N ILE A 83 0.98 14.97 -2.59
CA ILE A 83 0.51 16.25 -3.12
C ILE A 83 1.72 16.90 -3.81
N ASP A 84 1.65 17.06 -5.13
CA ASP A 84 2.64 17.86 -5.85
C ASP A 84 2.31 19.35 -5.62
N GLU A 85 3.29 20.14 -5.19
CA GLU A 85 3.14 21.58 -4.87
C GLU A 85 2.83 22.48 -6.10
N GLU A 86 2.56 21.91 -7.28
CA GLU A 86 2.31 22.68 -8.53
C GLU A 86 0.83 23.02 -8.79
N THR A 87 -0.07 22.88 -7.81
CA THR A 87 -1.49 23.25 -7.99
C THR A 87 -1.96 24.24 -6.93
N ASP A 88 -1.36 25.44 -6.90
CA ASP A 88 -1.91 26.61 -6.17
C ASP A 88 -2.11 27.84 -7.09
N ASP A 89 -2.03 27.65 -8.42
CA ASP A 89 -2.22 28.71 -9.43
C ASP A 89 -3.42 28.40 -10.37
N ALA A 90 -4.63 28.24 -9.81
CA ALA A 90 -5.88 28.28 -10.59
C ALA A 90 -7.03 28.97 -9.84
#